data_AF-A0AAQ4D596-F1
#
_entry.id   AF-A0AAQ4D596-F1
#
_cell.length_a   1.000
_cell.length_b   1.000
_cell.length_c   1.000
_cell.angle_alpha   90.00
_cell.angle_beta   90.00
_cell.angle_gamma   90.00
#
_symmetry.space_group_name_H-M   'P 1'
#
loop_
_entity.id
_entity.type
_entity.pdbx_description
1 polymer ?
#
loop_
_entity_poly.entity_id
_entity_poly.type
_entity_poly.pdbx_seq_one_letter_code
_entity_poly.pdbx_strand_id
1 'polypeptide(L)' 'MEDAFVVAYQQTKDKADLEYAYFGIFDGHGGREAALYAKEHLLDSIVKQPDFWSDDDERVLRAIRHGFLTTHLGMWKEV' A
#
# COMPACT_ATOMS: atom_id res chain seq x y z
N MET A 1 5.08 -18.32 -10.77
CA MET A 1 4.57 -16.99 -11.18
C MET A 1 5.02 -16.01 -10.12
N GLU A 2 5.77 -14.98 -10.54
CA GLU A 2 6.37 -13.98 -9.66
C GLU A 2 5.47 -12.76 -9.49
N ASP A 3 4.64 -12.46 -10.48
CA ASP A 3 3.62 -11.41 -10.45
C ASP A 3 2.61 -11.61 -9.33
N ALA A 4 2.17 -10.49 -8.76
CA ALA A 4 1.13 -10.42 -7.75
C ALA A 4 0.18 -9.25 -8.03
N PHE A 5 -1.07 -9.37 -7.58
CA PHE A 5 -2.01 -8.25 -7.60
C PHE A 5 -2.88 -8.27 -6.35
N VAL A 6 -3.49 -7.14 -6.05
CA VAL A 6 -4.47 -6.99 -4.99
C VAL A 6 -5.53 -5.98 -5.39
N VAL A 7 -6.76 -6.25 -4.98
CA VAL A 7 -7.88 -5.34 -5.05
C VAL A 7 -8.45 -5.23 -3.64
N ALA A 8 -8.54 -4.02 -3.11
CA ALA A 8 -9.07 -3.75 -1.79
C ALA A 8 -10.03 -2.56 -1.84
N TYR A 9 -11.07 -2.62 -1.03
CA TYR A 9 -12.05 -1.56 -0.88
C TYR A 9 -12.21 -1.27 0.60
N GLN A 10 -12.07 -0.01 1.00
CA GLN A 10 -12.38 0.44 2.35
C GLN A 10 -13.77 1.04 2.36
N GLN A 11 -14.64 0.49 3.20
CA GLN A 11 -15.97 1.07 3.44
C GLN A 11 -15.87 2.20 4.46
N THR A 12 -16.76 3.18 4.31
CA THR A 12 -17.02 4.17 5.35
C THR A 12 -17.51 3.48 6.63
N LYS A 13 -17.39 4.13 7.79
CA LYS A 13 -17.77 3.55 9.08
C LYS A 13 -19.23 3.11 9.17
N ASP A 14 -20.11 3.83 8.48
CA ASP A 14 -21.55 3.53 8.38
C ASP A 14 -21.89 2.47 7.30
N LYS A 15 -20.89 2.03 6.52
CA LYS A 15 -21.01 1.07 5.42
C LYS A 15 -21.95 1.52 4.30
N ALA A 16 -22.29 2.81 4.24
CA ALA A 16 -23.13 3.36 3.19
C ALA A 16 -22.33 3.54 1.88
N ASP A 17 -21.05 3.90 2.01
CA ASP A 17 -20.19 4.29 0.89
C ASP A 17 -18.80 3.62 0.96
N LEU A 18 -18.02 3.84 -0.09
CA LEU A 18 -16.60 3.48 -0.15
C LEU A 18 -15.75 4.71 0.16
N GLU A 19 -14.89 4.59 1.16
CA GLU A 19 -13.93 5.63 1.54
C GLU A 19 -12.77 5.70 0.54
N TYR A 20 -12.25 4.53 0.13
CA TYR A 20 -11.30 4.43 -0.98
C TYR A 20 -11.31 3.04 -1.61
N ALA A 21 -10.76 2.96 -2.82
CA ALA A 21 -10.42 1.72 -3.49
C ALA A 21 -8.93 1.68 -3.80
N TYR A 22 -8.32 0.50 -3.69
CA TYR A 22 -6.91 0.26 -3.96
C TYR A 22 -6.74 -0.91 -4.93
N PHE A 23 -5.95 -0.68 -5.96
CA PHE A 23 -5.60 -1.66 -6.98
C PHE A 23 -4.08 -1.67 -7.11
N GLY A 24 -3.45 -2.78 -6.75
CA GLY A 24 -2.01 -2.97 -6.84
C GLY A 24 -1.68 -4.07 -7.85
N ILE A 25 -0.73 -3.81 -8.74
CA ILE A 25 -0.13 -4.78 -9.66
C ILE A 25 1.38 -4.73 -9.43
N PHE A 26 1.98 -5.89 -9.15
CA PHE A 26 3.38 -6.02 -8.78
C PHE A 26 4.02 -7.03 -9.72
N ASP A 27 4.93 -6.56 -10.56
CA ASP A 27 5.72 -7.38 -11.47
C ASP A 27 7.01 -7.84 -10.73
N GLY A 28 7.05 -9.12 -10.37
CA GLY A 28 8.16 -9.69 -9.59
C GLY A 28 9.30 -10.14 -10.50
N HIS A 29 10.54 -9.93 -10.07
CA HIS A 29 11.76 -10.37 -10.78
C HIS A 29 12.82 -10.84 -9.80
N GLY A 30 13.48 -11.96 -10.12
CA GLY A 30 14.59 -12.50 -9.31
C GLY A 30 14.12 -13.19 -8.02
N GLY A 31 12.90 -13.73 -8.04
CA GLY A 31 12.17 -14.20 -6.87
C GLY A 31 10.81 -13.51 -6.74
N ARG A 32 9.86 -14.19 -6.08
CA ARG A 32 8.49 -13.67 -5.89
C ARG A 32 8.28 -12.92 -4.58
N GLU A 33 9.25 -13.00 -3.69
CA GLU A 33 9.17 -12.60 -2.29
C GLU A 33 8.92 -11.10 -2.16
N ALA A 34 9.64 -10.27 -2.92
CA ALA A 34 9.45 -8.82 -2.90
C ALA A 34 8.06 -8.39 -3.41
N ALA A 35 7.56 -9.01 -4.49
CA ALA A 35 6.24 -8.73 -5.04
C ALA A 35 5.12 -9.14 -4.06
N LEU A 36 5.27 -10.30 -3.39
CA LEU A 36 4.35 -10.75 -2.36
C LEU A 36 4.38 -9.83 -1.13
N TYR A 37 5.56 -9.45 -0.64
CA TYR A 37 5.68 -8.53 0.49
C TYR A 37 5.05 -7.17 0.18
N ALA A 38 5.32 -6.61 -1.00
CA ALA A 38 4.69 -5.36 -1.43
C ALA A 38 3.16 -5.49 -1.48
N LYS A 39 2.63 -6.57 -2.05
CA LYS A 39 1.19 -6.86 -2.08
C LYS A 39 0.56 -6.87 -0.69
N GLU A 40 1.24 -7.47 0.28
CA GLU A 40 0.72 -7.68 1.64
C GLU A 40 0.84 -6.44 2.54
N HIS A 41 1.84 -5.59 2.32
CA HIS A 41 2.20 -4.52 3.27
C HIS A 41 2.10 -3.10 2.72
N LEU A 42 2.10 -2.89 1.39
CA LEU A 42 2.19 -1.53 0.83
C LEU A 42 0.98 -0.67 1.18
N LEU A 43 -0.24 -1.20 1.00
CA LEU A 43 -1.45 -0.46 1.32
C LEU A 43 -1.47 -0.03 2.79
N ASP A 44 -1.22 -0.98 3.70
CA ASP A 44 -1.18 -0.72 5.14
C ASP A 44 -0.11 0.33 5.51
N SER A 45 1.07 0.26 4.87
CA SER A 45 2.15 1.24 5.07
C SER A 45 1.77 2.64 4.62
N ILE A 46 0.97 2.78 3.55
CA ILE A 46 0.45 4.05 3.04
C ILE A 46 -0.63 4.62 3.97
N VAL A 47 -1.67 3.83 4.30
CA VAL A 47 -2.83 4.33 5.06
C VAL A 47 -2.53 4.60 6.53
N LYS A 48 -1.46 4.00 7.08
CA LYS A 48 -0.95 4.30 8.42
C LYS A 48 -0.23 5.65 8.50
N GLN A 49 0.14 6.27 7.38
CA GLN A 49 0.71 7.61 7.39
C GLN A 49 -0.38 8.63 7.76
N PRO A 50 -0.19 9.46 8.80
CA PRO A 50 -1.21 10.44 9.20
C PRO A 50 -1.62 11.40 8.07
N ASP A 51 -0.65 11.75 7.21
CA ASP A 51 -0.84 12.63 6.07
C ASP A 51 -1.74 12.03 4.96
N PHE A 52 -1.98 10.71 4.96
CA PHE A 52 -2.85 10.06 3.97
C PHE A 52 -4.31 10.51 4.08
N TRP A 53 -4.74 10.84 5.30
CA TRP A 53 -6.11 11.23 5.62
C TRP A 53 -6.33 12.75 5.57
N SER A 54 -5.41 13.49 4.95
CA SER A 54 -5.51 14.93 4.81
C SER A 54 -6.33 15.31 3.58
N ASP A 55 -7.03 16.45 3.65
CA ASP A 55 -7.67 17.09 2.50
C ASP A 55 -6.69 17.88 1.59
N ASP A 56 -5.38 17.66 1.77
CA ASP A 56 -4.31 18.37 1.06
C ASP A 56 -3.53 17.36 0.22
N ASP A 57 -3.67 17.46 -1.09
CA ASP A 57 -3.11 16.52 -2.06
C ASP A 57 -1.60 16.32 -1.87
N GLU A 58 -0.84 17.37 -1.54
CA GLU A 58 0.62 17.27 -1.35
C GLU A 58 0.98 16.44 -0.12
N ARG A 59 0.12 16.46 0.90
CA ARG A 59 0.27 15.60 2.08
C ARG A 59 -0.05 14.15 1.73
N VAL A 60 -1.12 13.91 0.98
CA VAL A 60 -1.48 12.56 0.53
C VAL A 60 -0.38 11.96 -0.35
N LEU A 61 0.18 12.73 -1.29
CA LEU A 61 1.31 12.30 -2.12
C LEU A 61 2.56 11.98 -1.27
N ARG A 62 2.85 12.81 -0.26
CA ARG A 62 3.94 12.54 0.69
C ARG A 62 3.70 11.26 1.49
N ALA A 63 2.48 11.00 1.94
CA ALA A 63 2.09 9.77 2.62
C ALA A 63 2.30 8.53 1.73
N ILE A 64 1.88 8.58 0.47
CA ILE A 64 2.12 7.49 -0.49
C ILE A 64 3.62 7.23 -0.61
N ARG A 65 4.43 8.28 -0.84
CA ARG A 65 5.89 8.16 -0.93
C ARG A 65 6.49 7.54 0.33
N HIS A 66 6.05 7.97 1.51
CA HIS A 66 6.51 7.38 2.78
C HIS A 66 6.10 5.93 2.92
N GLY A 67 4.89 5.56 2.51
CA GLY A 67 4.43 4.17 2.49
C GLY A 67 5.37 3.26 1.68
N PHE A 68 5.74 3.66 0.47
CA PHE A 68 6.72 2.93 -0.36
C PHE A 68 8.07 2.76 0.35
N LEU A 69 8.61 3.82 0.95
CA LEU A 69 9.88 3.76 1.68
C LEU A 69 9.77 2.86 2.91
N THR A 70 8.69 2.96 3.68
CA THR A 70 8.44 2.12 4.85
C THR A 70 8.32 0.66 4.47
N THR A 71 7.57 0.33 3.41
CA THR A 71 7.46 -1.06 2.91
C THR A 71 8.81 -1.59 2.44
N HIS A 72 9.58 -0.81 1.68
CA HIS A 72 10.90 -1.21 1.22
C HIS A 72 11.87 -1.48 2.39
N LEU A 73 11.94 -0.58 3.37
CA LEU A 73 12.77 -0.75 4.55
C LEU A 73 12.29 -1.89 5.47
N GLY A 74 10.99 -2.20 5.43
CA GLY A 74 10.40 -3.34 6.14
C GLY A 74 10.88 -4.68 5.59
N MET A 75 11.03 -4.81 4.26
CA MET A 75 11.52 -6.04 3.62
C MET A 75 12.87 -6.50 4.19
N TRP A 76 13.78 -5.58 4.48
CA TRP A 76 15.10 -5.90 5.06
C TRP A 76 15.06 -6.52 6.46
N LYS A 77 13.92 -6.45 7.15
CA LYS A 77 13.76 -7.02 8.51
C LYS A 77 13.19 -8.44 8.52
N GLU A 78 12.71 -8.92 7.38
CA GLU A 78 12.14 -10.26 7.21
C GLU A 78 13.15 -11.29 6.68
N VAL A 79 14.43 -10.90 6.55
CA VAL A 79 15.52 -11.75 6.02
C VAL A 79 16.29 -12.43 7.13
#